data_AF-A0A959VUC6-F1
#
_entry.id   AF-A0A959VUC6-F1
#
_cell.length_a   1.000
_cell.length_b   1.000
_cell.length_c   1.000
_cell.angle_alpha   90.00
_cell.angle_beta   90.00
_cell.angle_gamma   90.00
#
_symmetry.space_group_name_H-M   'P 1'
#
loop_
_entity.id
_entity.type
_entity.pdbx_description
1 polymer ?
#
loop_
_entity_poly.entity_id
_entity_poly.type
_entity_poly.pdbx_seq_one_letter_code
_entity_poly.pdbx_strand_id
1 'polypeptide(L)'
;MKQWLAGVVVLISGFVLVSSAGATVITVDSTVDGFGGTNCSLRNAFISADDDNPVGTCPRGDGDDVIRVPQGVYKLTNEGAGERKGITGDLDQILPGSITIRPATPGEKVTIDGIGSDRIFDHDEVDAGSLILEDIALIGGSVQGGEGDGGAIRINFGSVHLDGVTISGSEATRYGGAVAALGVTNLTMVNSTISGNQSGESGGGIHLGPAADGELRSITVAGNEADSDADGTGGGGGISTSADLLLVNSILAGNTDASPGPGDSDPDCLSDNHFSPRFVISSQAIGAGNCLTAPGPVGLISPSDPGLGALADNGGLTSTLAIAPGSPAIDAAGSSGSDLCPPTDQRGVIRPAGSCDLGSFEYDPAGAPALPLPGIARPTASTATFDGTNLYVQVSCAKKFKPKCAMTLTPLTAKKNGKALGAAVKTTVTSGGRKLVRLPVKASSRGLVEAMTRVDKRNLVVRQVVKSRKVGKRKPKKPATSFATFKVRVRI
;
A
#
# COMPACT_ATOMS: atom_id res chain seq x y z
N MET A 1 -9.13 74.20 -18.98
CA MET A 1 -8.48 74.09 -20.30
C MET A 1 -7.14 73.37 -20.10
N LYS A 2 -6.81 72.37 -20.95
CA LYS A 2 -5.64 71.46 -20.92
C LYS A 2 -5.77 70.31 -19.90
N GLN A 3 -5.86 69.03 -20.24
CA GLN A 3 -5.35 68.10 -21.27
C GLN A 3 -4.52 67.01 -20.54
N TRP A 4 -4.76 65.78 -20.98
CA TRP A 4 -4.29 64.51 -20.45
C TRP A 4 -2.78 64.30 -20.55
N LEU A 5 -2.22 63.50 -19.62
CA LEU A 5 -1.15 62.55 -19.94
C LEU A 5 -1.27 61.31 -19.05
N ALA A 6 -1.47 60.18 -19.72
CA ALA A 6 -1.57 58.84 -19.15
C ALA A 6 -0.17 58.30 -18.82
N GLY A 7 0.07 57.96 -17.55
CA GLY A 7 1.20 57.15 -17.12
C GLY A 7 0.72 55.74 -16.79
N VAL A 8 0.95 54.79 -17.70
CA VAL A 8 0.73 53.36 -17.42
C VAL A 8 1.87 52.88 -16.53
N VAL A 9 1.60 52.68 -15.24
CA VAL A 9 2.49 51.92 -14.36
C VAL A 9 2.27 50.44 -14.65
N VAL A 10 3.20 49.82 -15.40
CA VAL A 10 3.28 48.37 -15.51
C VAL A 10 3.89 47.84 -14.21
N LEU A 11 3.04 47.50 -13.24
CA LEU A 11 3.43 46.61 -12.16
C LEU A 11 3.62 45.22 -12.77
N ILE A 12 4.87 44.84 -13.01
CA ILE A 12 5.25 43.45 -13.26
C ILE A 12 5.05 42.71 -11.93
N SER A 13 3.83 42.24 -11.67
CA SER A 13 3.62 41.23 -10.65
C SER A 13 4.20 39.93 -11.19
N GLY A 14 5.43 39.63 -10.76
CA GLY A 14 6.02 38.30 -10.94
C GLY A 14 5.05 37.27 -10.38
N PHE A 15 4.42 36.51 -11.28
CA PHE A 15 3.73 35.29 -10.90
C PHE A 15 4.81 34.33 -10.40
N VAL A 16 4.94 34.22 -9.08
CA VAL A 16 5.58 33.06 -8.48
C VAL A 16 4.74 31.86 -8.89
N LEU A 17 5.29 31.06 -9.80
CA LEU A 17 4.83 29.70 -10.00
C LEU A 17 5.08 28.98 -8.67
N VAL A 18 4.06 28.93 -7.81
CA VAL A 18 4.03 27.93 -6.75
C VAL A 18 3.85 26.59 -7.48
N SER A 19 4.97 25.97 -7.82
CA SER A 19 5.01 24.54 -8.11
C SER A 19 4.38 23.86 -6.90
N SER A 20 3.36 23.02 -7.10
CA SER A 20 3.12 21.96 -6.13
C SER A 20 4.43 21.17 -6.08
N ALA A 21 5.17 21.30 -4.98
CA ALA A 21 6.42 20.58 -4.78
C ALA A 21 6.15 19.10 -5.09
N GLY A 22 6.93 18.54 -6.02
CA GLY A 22 6.99 17.09 -6.10
C GLY A 22 7.69 16.61 -4.84
N ALA A 23 7.26 15.47 -4.29
CA ALA A 23 7.91 14.88 -3.14
C ALA A 23 9.43 14.81 -3.36
N THR A 24 10.22 15.19 -2.36
CA THR A 24 11.68 15.15 -2.46
C THR A 24 12.10 13.68 -2.58
N VAL A 25 13.11 13.41 -3.41
CA VAL A 25 13.59 12.04 -3.65
C VAL A 25 14.98 11.89 -3.04
N ILE A 26 15.08 11.03 -2.04
CA ILE A 26 16.33 10.65 -1.39
C ILE A 26 16.70 9.25 -1.87
N THR A 27 17.91 9.06 -2.38
CA THR A 27 18.37 7.74 -2.85
C THR A 27 19.47 7.24 -1.93
N VAL A 28 19.22 6.08 -1.33
CA VAL A 28 20.18 5.39 -0.47
C VAL A 28 21.36 4.91 -1.33
N ASP A 29 22.59 5.11 -0.86
CA ASP A 29 23.82 4.70 -1.55
C ASP A 29 24.65 3.66 -0.77
N SER A 30 24.18 3.28 0.43
CA SER A 30 24.91 2.40 1.33
C SER A 30 23.97 1.50 2.13
N THR A 31 24.34 0.22 2.26
CA THR A 31 23.69 -0.76 3.15
C THR A 31 24.21 -0.71 4.59
N VAL A 32 25.31 0.00 4.84
CA VAL A 32 25.84 0.21 6.18
C VAL A 32 24.86 1.08 6.96
N ASP A 33 24.41 0.58 8.10
CA ASP A 33 23.62 1.35 9.04
C ASP A 33 24.52 2.26 9.89
N GLY A 34 24.13 3.52 9.97
CA GLY A 34 24.90 4.57 10.62
C GLY A 34 24.25 5.92 10.44
N PHE A 35 24.53 6.80 11.40
CA PHE A 35 24.07 8.18 11.44
C PHE A 35 25.19 9.16 11.05
N GLY A 36 24.91 10.08 10.12
CA GLY A 36 25.89 11.04 9.60
C GLY A 36 26.90 10.40 8.64
N GLY A 37 28.16 10.84 8.70
CA GLY A 37 29.24 10.25 7.90
C GLY A 37 29.27 10.67 6.42
N THR A 38 29.85 9.82 5.57
CA THR A 38 30.14 10.11 4.15
C THR A 38 29.25 9.35 3.17
N ASN A 39 28.15 8.78 3.64
CA ASN A 39 27.19 8.00 2.86
C ASN A 39 25.75 8.41 3.17
N CYS A 40 24.84 8.02 2.30
CA CYS A 40 23.41 8.11 2.47
C CYS A 40 22.89 6.69 2.77
N SER A 41 23.03 6.28 4.03
CA SER A 41 22.43 5.04 4.56
C SER A 41 20.91 5.12 4.56
N LEU A 42 20.22 3.98 4.74
CA LEU A 42 18.76 3.97 4.94
C LEU A 42 18.36 4.85 6.13
N ARG A 43 19.07 4.75 7.25
CA ARG A 43 18.85 5.57 8.45
C ARG A 43 19.04 7.05 8.17
N ASN A 44 20.15 7.44 7.53
CA ASN A 44 20.37 8.84 7.14
C ASN A 44 19.28 9.35 6.21
N ALA A 45 18.83 8.52 5.26
CA ALA A 45 17.80 8.91 4.31
C ALA A 45 16.44 9.10 5.00
N PHE A 46 16.11 8.21 5.93
CA PHE A 46 14.89 8.30 6.72
C PHE A 46 14.87 9.56 7.58
N ILE A 47 15.92 9.78 8.37
CA ILE A 47 16.02 10.98 9.22
C ILE A 47 16.06 12.25 8.36
N SER A 48 16.73 12.23 7.20
CA SER A 48 16.78 13.42 6.33
C SER A 48 15.43 13.78 5.73
N ALA A 49 14.62 12.76 5.40
CA ALA A 49 13.24 12.93 4.94
C ALA A 49 12.36 13.46 6.07
N ASP A 50 12.47 12.87 7.26
CA ASP A 50 11.60 13.21 8.38
C ASP A 50 11.93 14.59 8.98
N ASP A 51 13.20 14.90 9.26
CA ASP A 51 13.62 16.17 9.90
C ASP A 51 13.73 17.36 8.91
N ASP A 52 13.46 17.16 7.61
CA ASP A 52 13.70 18.15 6.55
C ASP A 52 15.12 18.75 6.57
N ASN A 53 16.12 17.96 7.00
CA ASN A 53 17.50 18.41 7.22
C ASN A 53 18.50 17.40 6.65
N PRO A 54 19.63 17.78 6.01
CA PRO A 54 20.53 16.79 5.42
C PRO A 54 21.31 16.04 6.51
N VAL A 55 21.37 14.72 6.40
CA VAL A 55 22.17 13.83 7.26
C VAL A 55 23.13 13.00 6.41
N GLY A 56 24.41 12.97 6.77
CA GLY A 56 25.46 12.32 5.97
C GLY A 56 25.58 12.97 4.60
N THR A 57 25.50 12.19 3.52
CA THR A 57 25.40 12.71 2.14
C THR A 57 23.97 12.78 1.62
N CYS A 58 22.96 12.41 2.42
CA CYS A 58 21.57 12.50 2.00
C CYS A 58 21.13 13.97 1.87
N PRO A 59 20.42 14.34 0.79
CA PRO A 59 19.79 15.65 0.71
C PRO A 59 18.70 15.79 1.78
N ARG A 60 18.44 17.03 2.21
CA ARG A 60 17.30 17.41 3.04
C ARG A 60 15.98 17.01 2.37
N GLY A 61 15.01 16.52 3.15
CA GLY A 61 13.60 16.33 2.76
C GLY A 61 12.83 17.64 2.52
N ASP A 62 11.58 17.54 2.08
CA ASP A 62 10.68 18.70 2.04
C ASP A 62 9.22 18.26 1.99
N GLY A 63 8.58 18.14 3.16
CA GLY A 63 7.18 17.79 3.27
C GLY A 63 6.92 16.32 2.94
N ASP A 64 6.41 16.01 1.74
CA ASP A 64 6.25 14.62 1.33
C ASP A 64 7.57 14.13 0.72
N ASP A 65 8.02 12.95 1.08
CA ASP A 65 9.33 12.42 0.72
C ASP A 65 9.25 10.99 0.16
N VAL A 66 10.19 10.69 -0.74
CA VAL A 66 10.36 9.38 -1.35
C VAL A 66 11.80 8.91 -1.14
N ILE A 67 11.96 7.85 -0.38
CA ILE A 67 13.22 7.14 -0.20
C ILE A 67 13.28 6.00 -1.22
N ARG A 68 14.31 6.05 -2.07
CA ARG A 68 14.63 5.03 -3.06
C ARG A 68 15.75 4.17 -2.53
N VAL A 69 15.48 2.88 -2.39
CA VAL A 69 16.39 1.93 -1.78
C VAL A 69 16.88 0.95 -2.86
N PRO A 70 18.16 0.95 -3.24
CA PRO A 70 18.71 -0.04 -4.16
C PRO A 70 18.53 -1.47 -3.66
N GLN A 71 18.72 -2.46 -4.54
CA GLN A 71 18.70 -3.86 -4.14
C GLN A 71 19.71 -4.14 -3.02
N GLY A 72 19.26 -4.81 -1.96
CA GLY A 72 20.12 -5.16 -0.85
C GLY A 72 19.37 -5.56 0.42
N VAL A 73 20.15 -5.97 1.42
CA VAL A 73 19.69 -6.19 2.79
C VAL A 73 20.25 -5.05 3.64
N TYR A 74 19.36 -4.28 4.25
CA TYR A 74 19.64 -3.10 5.05
C TYR A 74 19.40 -3.46 6.51
N LYS A 75 20.49 -3.82 7.20
CA LYS A 75 20.44 -4.25 8.60
C LYS A 75 20.50 -3.05 9.51
N LEU A 76 19.55 -2.90 10.44
CA LEU A 76 19.56 -1.84 11.45
C LEU A 76 20.49 -2.21 12.61
N THR A 77 21.80 -2.10 12.40
CA THR A 77 22.83 -2.50 13.37
C THR A 77 23.22 -1.43 14.40
N ASN A 78 22.73 -0.20 14.26
CA ASN A 78 23.00 0.87 15.23
C ASN A 78 22.09 0.70 16.44
N GLU A 79 22.43 -0.26 17.31
CA GLU A 79 21.62 -0.67 18.46
C GLU A 79 21.32 0.49 19.43
N GLY A 80 20.12 0.45 19.99
CA GLY A 80 19.56 1.38 20.97
C GLY A 80 18.07 1.06 21.09
N ALA A 81 17.44 1.37 22.22
CA ALA A 81 16.01 1.11 22.44
C ALA A 81 15.35 2.35 23.04
N GLY A 82 14.12 2.64 22.61
CA GLY A 82 13.30 3.73 23.15
C GLY A 82 13.90 5.13 22.98
N GLU A 83 14.73 5.28 21.96
CA GLU A 83 15.25 6.57 21.52
C GLU A 83 14.13 7.33 20.77
N ARG A 84 14.30 8.63 20.52
CA ARG A 84 13.41 9.41 19.64
C ARG A 84 14.21 10.02 18.51
N LYS A 85 13.82 9.72 17.26
CA LYS A 85 14.28 10.22 15.93
C LYS A 85 14.99 9.17 15.06
N GLY A 86 14.96 7.89 15.43
CA GLY A 86 15.62 6.81 14.70
C GLY A 86 17.13 6.95 14.49
N ILE A 87 17.86 7.69 15.34
CA ILE A 87 19.33 7.75 15.38
C ILE A 87 19.92 6.38 15.75
N THR A 88 19.30 5.66 16.67
CA THR A 88 19.63 4.29 17.07
C THR A 88 18.36 3.44 17.11
N GLY A 89 18.48 2.12 17.08
CA GLY A 89 17.32 1.21 17.13
C GLY A 89 16.50 1.26 15.85
N ASP A 90 15.21 1.42 16.02
CA ASP A 90 14.20 1.60 14.97
C ASP A 90 14.35 2.91 14.18
N LEU A 91 13.46 3.11 13.20
CA LEU A 91 13.32 4.34 12.43
C LEU A 91 12.03 5.04 12.86
N ASP A 92 12.18 6.10 13.67
CA ASP A 92 11.05 6.87 14.19
C ASP A 92 10.60 7.95 13.22
N GLN A 93 9.34 7.93 12.81
CA GLN A 93 8.75 9.07 12.12
C GLN A 93 8.15 10.05 13.13
N ILE A 94 8.59 11.30 13.10
CA ILE A 94 8.16 12.34 14.05
C ILE A 94 7.47 13.54 13.42
N LEU A 95 7.68 13.82 12.13
CA LEU A 95 7.09 14.99 11.45
C LEU A 95 5.89 14.64 10.54
N PRO A 96 5.00 15.62 10.25
CA PRO A 96 3.74 15.40 9.53
C PRO A 96 3.86 15.07 8.03
N GLY A 97 5.07 15.10 7.47
CA GLY A 97 5.35 14.71 6.09
C GLY A 97 5.05 13.24 5.82
N SER A 98 4.63 12.86 4.61
CA SER A 98 4.57 11.43 4.29
C SER A 98 5.90 10.91 3.78
N ILE A 99 6.34 9.74 4.25
CA ILE A 99 7.56 9.07 3.80
C ILE A 99 7.18 7.83 3.01
N THR A 100 7.54 7.80 1.73
CA THR A 100 7.38 6.61 0.88
C THR A 100 8.72 5.91 0.70
N ILE A 101 8.84 4.65 1.12
CA ILE A 101 10.02 3.83 0.91
C ILE A 101 9.70 2.76 -0.13
N ARG A 102 10.57 2.63 -1.14
CA ARG A 102 10.43 1.64 -2.21
C ARG A 102 11.75 1.33 -2.93
N PRO A 103 11.80 0.24 -3.70
CA PRO A 103 12.94 -0.06 -4.56
C PRO A 103 13.37 1.13 -5.45
N ALA A 104 14.68 1.38 -5.54
CA ALA A 104 15.23 2.50 -6.30
C ALA A 104 14.99 2.32 -7.79
N THR A 105 15.11 1.07 -8.25
CA THR A 105 14.71 0.67 -9.59
C THR A 105 13.67 -0.45 -9.59
N PRO A 106 12.74 -0.38 -10.55
CA PRO A 106 12.03 -1.54 -11.08
C PRO A 106 12.69 -2.93 -10.96
N GLY A 107 12.16 -3.83 -10.13
CA GLY A 107 12.61 -5.23 -10.09
C GLY A 107 13.61 -5.56 -8.98
N GLU A 108 14.10 -4.55 -8.25
CA GLU A 108 15.05 -4.75 -7.15
C GLU A 108 14.36 -5.33 -5.92
N LYS A 109 15.01 -6.31 -5.28
CA LYS A 109 14.58 -6.88 -4.00
C LYS A 109 15.23 -6.12 -2.86
N VAL A 110 14.41 -5.57 -1.98
CA VAL A 110 14.87 -4.80 -0.82
C VAL A 110 14.38 -5.48 0.45
N THR A 111 15.31 -5.72 1.37
CA THR A 111 15.00 -6.21 2.71
C THR A 111 15.52 -5.22 3.74
N ILE A 112 14.66 -4.84 4.68
CA ILE A 112 15.05 -4.12 5.90
C ILE A 112 15.00 -5.14 7.04
N ASP A 113 16.13 -5.31 7.72
CA ASP A 113 16.35 -6.35 8.72
C ASP A 113 16.63 -5.68 10.07
N GLY A 114 15.70 -5.85 11.02
CA GLY A 114 15.81 -5.32 12.39
C GLY A 114 16.79 -6.10 13.27
N ILE A 115 17.42 -7.16 12.74
CA ILE A 115 18.45 -8.02 13.37
C ILE A 115 18.09 -8.63 14.73
N GLY A 116 16.82 -8.55 15.14
CA GLY A 116 16.32 -8.96 16.44
C GLY A 116 16.68 -8.02 17.58
N SER A 117 17.07 -6.77 17.30
CA SER A 117 17.54 -5.82 18.33
C SER A 117 16.48 -4.82 18.79
N ASP A 118 15.77 -4.21 17.86
CA ASP A 118 14.69 -3.26 18.11
C ASP A 118 13.62 -3.43 17.00
N ARG A 119 12.57 -2.63 17.05
CA ARG A 119 11.59 -2.52 15.97
C ARG A 119 12.26 -2.03 14.70
N ILE A 120 11.53 -2.09 13.59
CA ILE A 120 12.02 -1.53 12.33
C ILE A 120 11.52 -0.10 12.17
N PHE A 121 10.24 0.13 12.46
CA PHE A 121 9.60 1.44 12.38
C PHE A 121 8.75 1.71 13.61
N ASP A 122 8.82 2.95 14.11
CA ASP A 122 7.93 3.44 15.14
C ASP A 122 7.30 4.77 14.74
N HIS A 123 6.02 4.89 15.07
CA HIS A 123 5.19 6.02 14.72
C HIS A 123 4.45 6.50 15.97
N ASP A 124 5.22 7.06 16.90
CA ASP A 124 4.77 7.40 18.27
C ASP A 124 4.40 8.87 18.48
N GLU A 125 4.73 9.76 17.54
CA GLU A 125 4.51 11.20 17.74
C GLU A 125 3.17 11.68 17.16
N VAL A 126 2.47 12.55 17.90
CA VAL A 126 1.11 13.02 17.57
C VAL A 126 0.98 13.68 16.21
N ASP A 127 2.06 14.29 15.74
CA ASP A 127 2.12 15.00 14.47
C ASP A 127 2.72 14.14 13.36
N ALA A 128 3.11 12.90 13.64
CA ALA A 128 3.79 12.07 12.66
C ALA A 128 2.87 11.74 11.47
N GLY A 129 3.43 11.87 10.27
CA GLY A 129 2.71 11.80 9.00
C GLY A 129 2.29 10.39 8.59
N SER A 130 2.48 10.04 7.32
CA SER A 130 2.14 8.70 6.82
C SER A 130 3.35 7.95 6.32
N LEU A 131 3.52 6.71 6.79
CA LEU A 131 4.52 5.79 6.27
C LEU A 131 3.92 4.93 5.15
N ILE A 132 4.57 4.92 4.00
CA ILE A 132 4.16 4.13 2.84
C ILE A 132 5.31 3.22 2.44
N LEU A 133 5.09 1.91 2.54
CA LEU A 133 6.06 0.89 2.13
C LEU A 133 5.54 0.18 0.88
N GLU A 134 6.29 0.24 -0.22
CA GLU A 134 5.96 -0.41 -1.48
C GLU A 134 7.05 -1.46 -1.81
N ASP A 135 6.67 -2.73 -1.95
CA ASP A 135 7.52 -3.82 -2.44
C ASP A 135 8.81 -4.09 -1.62
N ILE A 136 8.70 -4.04 -0.28
CA ILE A 136 9.83 -4.25 0.64
C ILE A 136 9.55 -5.44 1.57
N ALA A 137 10.60 -6.21 1.89
CA ALA A 137 10.56 -7.20 2.96
C ALA A 137 11.04 -6.59 4.29
N LEU A 138 10.28 -6.77 5.36
CA LEU A 138 10.63 -6.44 6.73
C LEU A 138 10.85 -7.75 7.50
N ILE A 139 12.04 -7.92 8.07
CA ILE A 139 12.37 -9.12 8.83
C ILE A 139 13.05 -8.79 10.15
N GLY A 140 12.93 -9.70 11.12
CA GLY A 140 13.74 -9.66 12.33
C GLY A 140 13.55 -8.40 13.16
N GLY A 141 12.38 -7.74 13.10
CA GLY A 141 12.09 -6.67 14.05
C GLY A 141 11.78 -7.29 15.42
N SER A 142 12.34 -6.77 16.51
CA SER A 142 12.08 -7.33 17.84
C SER A 142 12.10 -6.25 18.91
N VAL A 143 11.13 -6.22 19.82
CA VAL A 143 11.26 -5.40 21.04
C VAL A 143 11.72 -6.27 22.19
N GLN A 144 12.86 -5.94 22.79
CA GLN A 144 13.36 -6.61 23.99
C GLN A 144 13.24 -5.68 25.22
N GLY A 145 12.18 -5.87 26.02
CA GLY A 145 11.90 -5.09 27.24
C GLY A 145 11.19 -3.74 27.01
N GLY A 146 10.31 -3.33 27.94
CA GLY A 146 9.47 -2.11 27.83
C GLY A 146 8.05 -2.38 27.32
N GLU A 147 7.30 -1.35 26.89
CA GLU A 147 6.03 -1.52 26.16
C GLU A 147 6.31 -2.15 24.78
N GLY A 148 6.48 -3.48 24.76
CA GLY A 148 6.94 -4.22 23.58
C GLY A 148 5.83 -4.54 22.58
N ASP A 149 5.29 -3.49 21.97
CA ASP A 149 4.26 -3.57 20.93
C ASP A 149 4.87 -3.37 19.53
N GLY A 150 4.44 -4.18 18.56
CA GLY A 150 4.74 -3.96 17.14
C GLY A 150 6.17 -4.34 16.77
N GLY A 151 6.48 -5.64 16.71
CA GLY A 151 7.86 -6.12 16.52
C GLY A 151 8.54 -5.57 15.26
N ALA A 152 7.84 -5.47 14.13
CA ALA A 152 8.34 -4.70 12.98
C ALA A 152 7.87 -3.24 12.98
N ILE A 153 6.57 -3.01 13.18
CA ILE A 153 5.97 -1.67 13.08
C ILE A 153 5.07 -1.42 14.29
N ARG A 154 5.33 -0.33 15.01
CA ARG A 154 4.36 0.24 15.98
C ARG A 154 3.74 1.52 15.44
N ILE A 155 2.43 1.67 15.66
CA ILE A 155 1.63 2.79 15.15
C ILE A 155 0.75 3.36 16.27
N ASN A 156 1.18 4.45 16.89
CA ASN A 156 0.34 5.18 17.85
C ASN A 156 -0.37 6.38 17.19
N PHE A 157 0.24 6.98 16.18
CA PHE A 157 -0.34 8.09 15.43
C PHE A 157 -0.18 7.92 13.91
N GLY A 158 -0.56 8.94 13.13
CA GLY A 158 -0.46 8.94 11.68
C GLY A 158 -1.19 7.79 10.96
N SER A 159 -0.68 7.35 9.82
CA SER A 159 -1.24 6.20 9.10
C SER A 159 -0.18 5.42 8.35
N VAL A 160 -0.36 4.10 8.26
CA VAL A 160 0.57 3.21 7.55
C VAL A 160 -0.11 2.56 6.36
N HIS A 161 0.57 2.60 5.22
CA HIS A 161 0.16 1.92 3.99
C HIS A 161 1.23 0.94 3.54
N LEU A 162 0.88 -0.34 3.45
CA LEU A 162 1.78 -1.40 2.95
C LEU A 162 1.20 -1.99 1.65
N ASP A 163 1.99 -2.01 0.59
CA ASP A 163 1.62 -2.53 -0.73
C ASP A 163 2.73 -3.47 -1.23
N GLY A 164 2.44 -4.76 -1.39
CA GLY A 164 3.46 -5.72 -1.85
C GLY A 164 4.50 -6.11 -0.79
N VAL A 165 4.21 -5.88 0.50
CA VAL A 165 5.18 -6.03 1.60
C VAL A 165 5.11 -7.43 2.21
N THR A 166 6.25 -7.95 2.63
CA THR A 166 6.31 -9.15 3.48
C THR A 166 6.86 -8.77 4.85
N ILE A 167 6.15 -9.11 5.92
CA ILE A 167 6.63 -8.98 7.30
C ILE A 167 6.75 -10.38 7.91
N SER A 168 7.95 -10.74 8.34
CA SER A 168 8.19 -12.09 8.86
C SER A 168 9.32 -12.19 9.87
N GLY A 169 9.20 -13.12 10.81
CA GLY A 169 10.22 -13.34 11.84
C GLY A 169 10.37 -12.16 12.78
N SER A 170 9.31 -11.37 12.96
CA SER A 170 9.28 -10.27 13.93
C SER A 170 8.63 -10.71 15.25
N GLU A 171 9.07 -10.10 16.34
CA GLU A 171 8.71 -10.51 17.70
C GLU A 171 8.35 -9.30 18.57
N ALA A 172 7.23 -9.37 19.28
CA ALA A 172 6.78 -8.36 20.23
C ALA A 172 6.54 -9.04 21.59
N THR A 173 6.89 -8.40 22.71
CA THR A 173 6.60 -8.98 24.03
C THR A 173 5.14 -8.82 24.44
N ARG A 174 4.38 -7.95 23.77
CA ARG A 174 2.97 -7.66 24.09
C ARG A 174 2.09 -7.84 22.87
N TYR A 175 1.78 -6.78 22.12
CA TYR A 175 0.84 -6.87 21.01
C TYR A 175 1.53 -6.82 19.65
N GLY A 176 0.97 -7.52 18.66
CA GLY A 176 1.33 -7.30 17.26
C GLY A 176 2.76 -7.71 16.93
N GLY A 177 3.02 -9.01 16.78
CA GLY A 177 4.38 -9.49 16.47
C GLY A 177 4.95 -8.88 15.19
N ALA A 178 4.11 -8.70 14.16
CA ALA A 178 4.47 -7.89 13.00
C ALA A 178 4.10 -6.41 13.19
N VAL A 179 2.81 -6.13 13.41
CA VAL A 179 2.29 -4.76 13.43
C VAL A 179 1.38 -4.57 14.64
N ALA A 180 1.63 -3.53 15.43
CA ALA A 180 0.72 -3.07 16.48
C ALA A 180 0.28 -1.64 16.18
N ALA A 181 -1.02 -1.42 16.03
CA ALA A 181 -1.61 -0.10 15.90
C ALA A 181 -2.48 0.20 17.12
N LEU A 182 -2.13 1.19 17.94
CA LEU A 182 -2.72 1.34 19.28
C LEU A 182 -3.50 2.65 19.47
N GLY A 183 -3.16 3.71 18.74
CA GLY A 183 -3.81 5.02 18.87
C GLY A 183 -4.78 5.35 17.73
N VAL A 184 -5.08 6.64 17.54
CA VAL A 184 -6.02 7.09 16.48
C VAL A 184 -5.30 7.04 15.14
N THR A 185 -5.35 5.89 14.49
CA THR A 185 -4.58 5.59 13.30
C THR A 185 -5.36 4.72 12.32
N ASN A 186 -4.85 4.60 11.10
CA ASN A 186 -5.36 3.68 10.10
C ASN A 186 -4.22 2.80 9.59
N LEU A 187 -4.44 1.48 9.61
CA LEU A 187 -3.61 0.52 8.89
C LEU A 187 -4.29 0.13 7.57
N THR A 188 -3.58 0.31 6.46
CA THR A 188 -4.06 -0.16 5.15
C THR A 188 -3.03 -1.07 4.50
N MET A 189 -3.48 -2.21 3.99
CA MET A 189 -2.59 -3.25 3.49
C MET A 189 -3.15 -3.91 2.24
N VAL A 190 -2.32 -4.05 1.21
CA VAL A 190 -2.73 -4.65 -0.07
C VAL A 190 -1.64 -5.57 -0.59
N ASN A 191 -2.01 -6.75 -1.09
CA ASN A 191 -1.07 -7.68 -1.74
C ASN A 191 0.15 -7.99 -0.85
N SER A 192 -0.07 -8.17 0.44
CA SER A 192 1.01 -8.31 1.42
C SER A 192 0.92 -9.63 2.16
N THR A 193 2.04 -10.10 2.67
CA THR A 193 2.17 -11.36 3.41
C THR A 193 2.69 -11.08 4.82
N ILE A 194 2.01 -11.60 5.84
CA ILE A 194 2.45 -11.57 7.24
C ILE A 194 2.58 -13.01 7.72
N SER A 195 3.80 -13.44 8.05
CA SER A 195 4.04 -14.83 8.41
C SER A 195 5.21 -15.05 9.36
N GLY A 196 5.08 -15.99 10.29
CA GLY A 196 6.15 -16.34 11.20
C GLY A 196 6.47 -15.22 12.19
N ASN A 197 5.48 -14.43 12.61
CA ASN A 197 5.65 -13.39 13.62
C ASN A 197 5.05 -13.84 14.95
N GLN A 198 5.57 -13.32 16.06
CA GLN A 198 5.24 -13.79 17.41
C GLN A 198 4.92 -12.61 18.33
N SER A 199 3.89 -12.75 19.16
CA SER A 199 3.56 -11.81 20.23
C SER A 199 3.48 -12.53 21.57
N GLY A 200 3.95 -11.89 22.65
CA GLY A 200 3.77 -12.39 24.02
C GLY A 200 2.31 -12.33 24.48
N GLU A 201 1.53 -11.34 24.04
CA GLU A 201 0.09 -11.29 24.28
C GLU A 201 -0.68 -11.55 22.95
N SER A 202 -1.54 -10.62 22.53
CA SER A 202 -2.47 -10.82 21.42
C SER A 202 -1.97 -10.30 20.07
N GLY A 203 -2.43 -10.94 18.99
CA GLY A 203 -2.13 -10.49 17.62
C GLY A 203 -0.73 -10.89 17.18
N GLY A 204 -0.43 -12.18 17.14
CA GLY A 204 0.90 -12.67 16.72
C GLY A 204 1.36 -12.09 15.38
N GLY A 205 0.43 -11.92 14.44
CA GLY A 205 0.62 -11.10 13.25
C GLY A 205 0.30 -9.62 13.51
N ILE A 206 -0.99 -9.28 13.55
CA ILE A 206 -1.47 -7.90 13.63
C ILE A 206 -2.27 -7.70 14.91
N HIS A 207 -2.00 -6.60 15.61
CA HIS A 207 -2.89 -6.09 16.64
C HIS A 207 -3.41 -4.68 16.29
N LEU A 208 -4.72 -4.48 16.44
CA LEU A 208 -5.39 -3.20 16.29
C LEU A 208 -6.14 -2.84 17.58
N GLY A 209 -5.62 -1.88 18.33
CA GLY A 209 -6.21 -1.35 19.55
C GLY A 209 -7.50 -0.55 19.27
N PRO A 210 -8.20 -0.10 20.32
CA PRO A 210 -9.59 0.41 20.25
C PRO A 210 -9.82 1.65 19.37
N ALA A 211 -8.76 2.34 18.95
CA ALA A 211 -8.83 3.54 18.12
C ALA A 211 -8.17 3.38 16.73
N ALA A 212 -7.72 2.16 16.39
CA ALA A 212 -6.93 1.89 15.19
C ALA A 212 -7.74 1.08 14.17
N ASP A 213 -8.35 1.76 13.19
CA ASP A 213 -9.13 1.08 12.17
C ASP A 213 -8.22 0.41 11.12
N GLY A 214 -8.71 -0.68 10.52
CA GLY A 214 -7.97 -1.48 9.54
C GLY A 214 -8.72 -1.71 8.23
N GLU A 215 -8.05 -1.53 7.09
CA GLU A 215 -8.52 -2.02 5.78
C GLU A 215 -7.44 -2.87 5.12
N LEU A 216 -7.64 -4.19 5.12
CA LEU A 216 -6.70 -5.17 4.61
C LEU A 216 -7.30 -5.91 3.42
N ARG A 217 -6.56 -6.04 2.32
CA ARG A 217 -7.09 -6.58 1.07
C ARG A 217 -6.10 -7.44 0.31
N SER A 218 -6.51 -8.65 -0.08
CA SER A 218 -5.63 -9.58 -0.80
C SER A 218 -4.34 -9.80 -0.03
N ILE A 219 -4.47 -10.09 1.26
CA ILE A 219 -3.36 -10.37 2.15
C ILE A 219 -3.39 -11.83 2.61
N THR A 220 -2.23 -12.35 2.96
CA THR A 220 -2.10 -13.66 3.61
C THR A 220 -1.50 -13.45 5.00
N VAL A 221 -2.23 -13.83 6.05
CA VAL A 221 -1.76 -13.83 7.45
C VAL A 221 -1.69 -15.27 7.92
N ALA A 222 -0.49 -15.83 8.00
CA ALA A 222 -0.32 -17.26 8.22
C ALA A 222 0.90 -17.63 9.05
N GLY A 223 0.76 -18.63 9.93
CA GLY A 223 1.88 -19.12 10.74
C GLY A 223 2.41 -18.09 11.73
N ASN A 224 1.54 -17.22 12.26
CA ASN A 224 1.89 -16.29 13.34
C ASN A 224 1.37 -16.82 14.68
N GLU A 225 2.03 -16.44 15.78
CA GLU A 225 1.79 -17.00 17.12
C GLU A 225 1.50 -15.90 18.15
N ALA A 226 0.40 -16.04 18.88
CA ALA A 226 0.08 -15.27 20.09
C ALA A 226 0.37 -16.11 21.35
N ASP A 227 0.49 -15.45 22.51
CA ASP A 227 0.87 -16.07 23.80
C ASP A 227 2.23 -16.79 23.72
N SER A 228 3.19 -16.27 22.95
CA SER A 228 4.48 -16.95 22.73
C SER A 228 5.35 -17.11 24.00
N ASP A 229 5.05 -16.38 25.08
CA ASP A 229 5.66 -16.58 26.39
C ASP A 229 4.92 -17.64 27.25
N ALA A 230 3.78 -18.15 26.77
CA ALA A 230 2.95 -19.19 27.35
C ALA A 230 2.54 -18.89 28.79
N ASP A 231 2.30 -17.61 29.12
CA ASP A 231 1.80 -17.20 30.43
C ASP A 231 0.29 -17.44 30.58
N GLY A 232 -0.36 -17.75 29.45
CA GLY A 232 -1.76 -18.09 29.32
C GLY A 232 -2.66 -16.87 29.18
N THR A 233 -2.12 -15.79 28.64
CA THR A 233 -2.86 -14.58 28.32
C THR A 233 -2.58 -14.11 26.90
N GLY A 234 -3.65 -13.78 26.19
CA GLY A 234 -3.55 -13.33 24.81
C GLY A 234 -4.49 -14.10 23.90
N GLY A 235 -4.38 -13.83 22.61
CA GLY A 235 -5.16 -14.52 21.59
C GLY A 235 -5.08 -13.83 20.24
N GLY A 236 -5.72 -14.40 19.23
CA GLY A 236 -5.64 -13.89 17.86
C GLY A 236 -4.24 -14.07 17.29
N GLY A 237 -3.73 -15.30 17.23
CA GLY A 237 -2.41 -15.61 16.67
C GLY A 237 -2.14 -14.94 15.32
N GLY A 238 -3.13 -14.93 14.43
CA GLY A 238 -3.10 -14.15 13.19
C GLY A 238 -3.37 -12.66 13.44
N ILE A 239 -4.60 -12.36 13.88
CA ILE A 239 -5.07 -10.98 14.06
C ILE A 239 -5.83 -10.83 15.38
N SER A 240 -5.49 -9.80 16.16
CA SER A 240 -6.31 -9.35 17.29
C SER A 240 -6.81 -7.92 17.02
N THR A 241 -8.08 -7.65 17.30
CA THR A 241 -8.61 -6.29 17.10
C THR A 241 -9.76 -5.90 18.03
N SER A 242 -9.68 -4.67 18.54
CA SER A 242 -10.73 -3.97 19.28
C SER A 242 -11.29 -2.75 18.53
N ALA A 243 -10.96 -2.62 17.24
CA ALA A 243 -11.42 -1.53 16.36
C ALA A 243 -11.83 -2.07 14.99
N ASP A 244 -12.56 -1.29 14.19
CA ASP A 244 -13.20 -1.83 13.01
C ASP A 244 -12.15 -2.28 11.98
N LEU A 245 -12.13 -3.58 11.70
CA LEU A 245 -11.25 -4.20 10.72
C LEU A 245 -12.06 -4.79 9.57
N LEU A 246 -11.84 -4.24 8.38
CA LEU A 246 -12.32 -4.81 7.14
C LEU A 246 -11.22 -5.67 6.49
N LEU A 247 -11.42 -6.98 6.46
CA LEU A 247 -10.55 -7.92 5.74
C LEU A 247 -11.24 -8.42 4.47
N VAL A 248 -10.62 -8.22 3.31
CA VAL A 248 -11.22 -8.54 2.01
C VAL A 248 -10.32 -9.42 1.16
N ASN A 249 -10.88 -10.43 0.49
CA ASN A 249 -10.18 -11.31 -0.46
C ASN A 249 -8.89 -11.91 0.13
N SER A 250 -8.91 -12.37 1.37
CA SER A 250 -7.69 -12.67 2.14
C SER A 250 -7.69 -14.07 2.74
N ILE A 251 -6.52 -14.51 3.21
CA ILE A 251 -6.31 -15.81 3.85
C ILE A 251 -5.84 -15.58 5.29
N LEU A 252 -6.48 -16.28 6.24
CA LEU A 252 -6.04 -16.48 7.62
C LEU A 252 -5.77 -17.97 7.81
N ALA A 253 -4.54 -18.41 8.04
CA ALA A 253 -4.31 -19.86 8.16
C ALA A 253 -3.08 -20.27 8.94
N GLY A 254 -3.21 -21.36 9.69
CA GLY A 254 -2.08 -21.97 10.39
C GLY A 254 -1.45 -21.07 11.44
N ASN A 255 -2.18 -20.05 11.89
CA ASN A 255 -1.77 -19.24 13.03
C ASN A 255 -2.05 -20.01 14.33
N THR A 256 -1.30 -19.70 15.38
CA THR A 256 -1.30 -20.40 16.66
C THR A 256 -1.54 -19.43 17.81
N ASP A 257 -2.12 -19.96 18.88
CA ASP A 257 -2.29 -19.30 20.16
C ASP A 257 -1.84 -20.33 21.19
N ALA A 258 -0.79 -20.02 21.93
CA ALA A 258 -0.17 -20.98 22.84
C ALA A 258 -0.87 -21.07 24.21
N SER A 259 -1.97 -20.33 24.40
CA SER A 259 -2.74 -20.28 25.65
C SER A 259 -3.13 -21.68 26.13
N PRO A 260 -2.85 -22.04 27.41
CA PRO A 260 -3.08 -23.38 27.90
C PRO A 260 -4.56 -23.60 28.19
N GLY A 261 -5.33 -24.02 27.19
CA GLY A 261 -6.70 -24.47 27.39
C GLY A 261 -7.53 -24.57 26.11
N PRO A 262 -8.48 -25.52 26.01
CA PRO A 262 -9.30 -25.72 24.80
C PRO A 262 -10.37 -24.65 24.55
N GLY A 263 -10.40 -23.55 25.32
CA GLY A 263 -11.44 -22.53 25.29
C GLY A 263 -10.94 -21.08 25.26
N ASP A 264 -9.62 -20.87 25.29
CA ASP A 264 -8.97 -19.55 25.16
C ASP A 264 -8.07 -19.50 23.91
N SER A 265 -8.13 -20.52 23.06
CA SER A 265 -7.35 -20.55 21.82
C SER A 265 -8.14 -19.87 20.72
N ASP A 266 -7.72 -18.67 20.33
CA ASP A 266 -8.25 -17.92 19.19
C ASP A 266 -7.13 -17.79 18.12
N PRO A 267 -6.76 -18.87 17.41
CA PRO A 267 -5.47 -18.90 16.70
C PRO A 267 -5.45 -18.00 15.47
N ASP A 268 -6.52 -17.99 14.66
CA ASP A 268 -6.56 -17.16 13.44
C ASP A 268 -6.94 -15.71 13.77
N CYS A 269 -7.88 -15.50 14.68
CA CYS A 269 -8.36 -14.18 15.01
C CYS A 269 -8.96 -14.12 16.42
N LEU A 270 -8.82 -12.95 17.08
CA LEU A 270 -9.59 -12.51 18.25
C LEU A 270 -10.20 -11.12 17.96
N SER A 271 -11.51 -10.94 18.14
CA SER A 271 -12.14 -9.62 18.06
C SER A 271 -13.47 -9.56 18.78
N ASP A 272 -13.72 -8.49 19.53
CA ASP A 272 -14.98 -8.22 20.26
C ASP A 272 -16.10 -7.69 19.34
N ASN A 273 -16.43 -8.42 18.28
CA ASN A 273 -17.30 -7.98 17.18
C ASN A 273 -16.80 -6.73 16.44
N HIS A 274 -15.49 -6.69 16.16
CA HIS A 274 -14.84 -5.64 15.38
C HIS A 274 -14.27 -6.12 14.03
N PHE A 275 -14.25 -7.44 13.80
CA PHE A 275 -13.78 -8.04 12.57
C PHE A 275 -14.89 -8.25 11.51
N SER A 276 -14.69 -7.68 10.32
CA SER A 276 -15.64 -7.72 9.19
C SER A 276 -15.04 -8.44 7.98
N PRO A 277 -14.97 -9.79 7.97
CA PRO A 277 -14.40 -10.54 6.87
C PRO A 277 -15.35 -10.60 5.65
N ARG A 278 -14.79 -10.37 4.45
CA ARG A 278 -15.49 -10.44 3.17
C ARG A 278 -14.65 -11.18 2.13
N PHE A 279 -15.09 -12.35 1.68
CA PHE A 279 -14.31 -13.27 0.86
C PHE A 279 -13.01 -13.61 1.56
N VAL A 280 -13.12 -14.39 2.64
CA VAL A 280 -11.99 -14.78 3.48
C VAL A 280 -12.06 -16.28 3.65
N ILE A 281 -10.90 -16.93 3.58
CA ILE A 281 -10.76 -18.33 3.98
C ILE A 281 -9.97 -18.39 5.29
N SER A 282 -10.46 -19.19 6.23
CA SER A 282 -9.82 -19.41 7.52
C SER A 282 -9.61 -20.89 7.77
N SER A 283 -8.41 -21.27 8.22
CA SER A 283 -8.10 -22.65 8.61
C SER A 283 -8.92 -23.09 9.83
N GLN A 284 -9.21 -22.15 10.73
CA GLN A 284 -10.04 -22.35 11.91
C GLN A 284 -11.47 -21.86 11.71
N ALA A 285 -12.35 -22.23 12.64
CA ALA A 285 -13.73 -21.77 12.66
C ALA A 285 -13.80 -20.29 13.09
N ILE A 286 -14.46 -19.46 12.27
CA ILE A 286 -14.78 -18.06 12.59
C ILE A 286 -16.30 -17.97 12.77
N GLY A 287 -16.79 -17.57 13.96
CA GLY A 287 -18.24 -17.59 14.24
C GLY A 287 -18.68 -17.20 15.67
N ALA A 288 -19.74 -16.40 15.76
CA ALA A 288 -20.52 -15.99 16.94
C ALA A 288 -19.73 -15.52 18.19
N GLY A 289 -19.53 -14.21 18.30
CA GLY A 289 -18.96 -13.54 19.49
C GLY A 289 -17.49 -13.18 19.32
N ASN A 290 -16.69 -14.13 18.82
CA ASN A 290 -15.30 -13.89 18.44
C ASN A 290 -15.22 -13.70 16.92
N CYS A 291 -14.47 -12.68 16.48
CA CYS A 291 -14.11 -12.48 15.08
C CYS A 291 -15.25 -12.23 14.09
N LEU A 292 -16.37 -11.64 14.51
CA LEU A 292 -17.40 -11.22 13.55
C LEU A 292 -18.19 -10.00 14.04
N THR A 293 -18.33 -8.98 13.20
CA THR A 293 -19.27 -7.87 13.38
C THR A 293 -20.63 -8.16 12.71
N ALA A 294 -21.66 -7.38 13.05
CA ALA A 294 -22.87 -7.29 12.26
C ALA A 294 -22.77 -6.14 11.23
N PRO A 295 -23.20 -6.32 9.97
CA PRO A 295 -23.81 -7.52 9.40
C PRO A 295 -22.79 -8.65 9.21
N GLY A 296 -23.24 -9.90 9.38
CA GLY A 296 -22.39 -11.09 9.34
C GLY A 296 -21.60 -11.27 8.03
N PRO A 297 -20.71 -12.28 8.02
CA PRO A 297 -19.68 -12.41 6.99
C PRO A 297 -20.27 -12.63 5.60
N VAL A 298 -19.56 -12.15 4.58
CA VAL A 298 -19.90 -12.38 3.16
C VAL A 298 -18.80 -13.24 2.54
N GLY A 299 -19.12 -14.41 1.99
CA GLY A 299 -18.13 -15.25 1.31
C GLY A 299 -17.03 -15.81 2.23
N LEU A 300 -17.36 -16.05 3.50
CA LEU A 300 -16.44 -16.70 4.45
C LEU A 300 -16.41 -18.22 4.19
N ILE A 301 -15.20 -18.76 4.03
CA ILE A 301 -14.92 -20.18 3.88
C ILE A 301 -14.16 -20.62 5.14
N SER A 302 -14.89 -21.17 6.12
CA SER A 302 -14.31 -21.49 7.43
C SER A 302 -15.14 -22.57 8.14
N PRO A 303 -14.49 -23.57 8.79
CA PRO A 303 -13.07 -23.89 8.70
C PRO A 303 -12.70 -24.58 7.38
N SER A 304 -11.59 -24.18 6.75
CA SER A 304 -11.05 -24.84 5.55
C SER A 304 -9.56 -24.55 5.38
N ASP A 305 -8.77 -25.60 5.15
CA ASP A 305 -7.34 -25.46 4.83
C ASP A 305 -7.15 -24.86 3.42
N PRO A 306 -6.49 -23.68 3.29
CA PRO A 306 -6.18 -23.08 1.99
C PRO A 306 -5.02 -23.77 1.25
N GLY A 307 -4.33 -24.76 1.82
CA GLY A 307 -3.25 -25.47 1.14
C GLY A 307 -2.06 -24.57 0.80
N LEU A 308 -1.59 -23.80 1.79
CA LEU A 308 -0.43 -22.92 1.63
C LEU A 308 0.90 -23.69 1.69
N GLY A 309 1.83 -23.34 0.81
CA GLY A 309 3.24 -23.71 0.92
C GLY A 309 3.99 -22.84 1.94
N ALA A 310 5.26 -23.16 2.18
CA ALA A 310 6.13 -22.36 3.05
C ALA A 310 6.37 -20.94 2.49
N LEU A 311 6.70 -20.00 3.38
CA LEU A 311 7.18 -18.68 3.00
C LEU A 311 8.50 -18.85 2.22
N ALA A 312 8.47 -18.47 0.94
CA ALA A 312 9.61 -18.67 0.04
C ALA A 312 9.65 -17.60 -1.04
N ASP A 313 10.78 -17.54 -1.76
CA ASP A 313 10.88 -16.80 -3.01
C ASP A 313 10.08 -17.53 -4.11
N ASN A 314 8.78 -17.25 -4.15
CA ASN A 314 7.87 -17.79 -5.16
C ASN A 314 7.80 -16.90 -6.42
N GLY A 315 8.84 -16.09 -6.64
CA GLY A 315 8.86 -14.98 -7.59
C GLY A 315 8.38 -13.67 -6.96
N GLY A 316 8.51 -12.56 -7.70
CA GLY A 316 8.16 -11.24 -7.19
C GLY A 316 9.31 -10.54 -6.44
N LEU A 317 8.98 -9.43 -5.77
CA LEU A 317 9.95 -8.58 -5.05
C LEU A 317 10.09 -8.96 -3.57
N THR A 318 9.08 -9.62 -3.02
CA THR A 318 9.00 -10.06 -1.62
C THR A 318 8.52 -11.50 -1.55
N SER A 319 8.87 -12.22 -0.47
CA SER A 319 8.49 -13.63 -0.30
C SER A 319 6.99 -13.80 -0.05
N THR A 320 6.39 -14.86 -0.57
CA THR A 320 4.95 -15.15 -0.42
C THR A 320 4.74 -16.58 0.06
N LEU A 321 3.51 -16.95 0.43
CA LEU A 321 3.11 -18.36 0.59
C LEU A 321 2.36 -18.78 -0.67
N ALA A 322 2.85 -19.81 -1.36
CA ALA A 322 2.24 -20.29 -2.60
C ALA A 322 0.94 -21.06 -2.31
N ILE A 323 -0.06 -20.91 -3.18
CA ILE A 323 -1.31 -21.68 -3.12
C ILE A 323 -1.11 -23.00 -3.88
N ALA A 324 -1.43 -24.13 -3.25
CA ALA A 324 -1.30 -25.46 -3.86
C ALA A 324 -2.41 -25.74 -4.90
N PRO A 325 -2.13 -26.59 -5.93
CA PRO A 325 -3.15 -27.05 -6.85
C PRO A 325 -4.35 -27.67 -6.14
N GLY A 326 -5.57 -27.28 -6.54
CA GLY A 326 -6.81 -27.78 -5.93
C GLY A 326 -7.19 -27.09 -4.62
N SER A 327 -6.47 -26.04 -4.22
CA SER A 327 -6.82 -25.24 -3.05
C SER A 327 -8.22 -24.63 -3.15
N PRO A 328 -8.98 -24.59 -2.03
CA PRO A 328 -10.25 -23.87 -1.95
C PRO A 328 -10.11 -22.34 -2.01
N ALA A 329 -8.90 -21.80 -1.95
CA ALA A 329 -8.63 -20.37 -2.14
C ALA A 329 -8.66 -19.95 -3.61
N ILE A 330 -8.58 -20.91 -4.54
CA ILE A 330 -8.52 -20.64 -5.98
C ILE A 330 -9.87 -20.13 -6.49
N ASP A 331 -9.85 -19.03 -7.25
CA ASP A 331 -11.03 -18.36 -7.83
C ASP A 331 -12.13 -18.00 -6.81
N ALA A 332 -11.80 -17.95 -5.51
CA ALA A 332 -12.77 -17.82 -4.43
C ALA A 332 -13.02 -16.37 -3.99
N ALA A 333 -12.32 -15.39 -4.57
CA ALA A 333 -12.54 -13.98 -4.28
C ALA A 333 -13.84 -13.44 -4.93
N GLY A 334 -14.33 -12.32 -4.40
CA GLY A 334 -15.56 -11.69 -4.88
C GLY A 334 -15.44 -11.08 -6.30
N SER A 335 -16.46 -11.30 -7.14
CA SER A 335 -16.47 -10.86 -8.55
C SER A 335 -17.10 -9.47 -8.81
N SER A 336 -17.58 -8.74 -7.79
CA SER A 336 -18.38 -7.50 -8.00
C SER A 336 -18.16 -6.39 -6.97
N GLY A 337 -18.20 -5.12 -7.41
CA GLY A 337 -18.35 -3.96 -6.50
C GLY A 337 -17.04 -3.35 -5.97
N SER A 338 -17.02 -2.92 -4.70
CA SER A 338 -15.84 -2.44 -3.95
C SER A 338 -14.87 -3.55 -3.54
N ASP A 339 -15.17 -4.79 -3.94
CA ASP A 339 -14.49 -6.02 -3.53
C ASP A 339 -13.52 -6.52 -4.63
N LEU A 340 -13.10 -5.60 -5.51
CA LEU A 340 -12.26 -5.93 -6.65
C LEU A 340 -10.92 -6.48 -6.19
N CYS A 341 -10.59 -7.65 -6.72
CA CYS A 341 -9.22 -8.14 -6.85
C CYS A 341 -8.31 -7.01 -7.35
N PRO A 342 -7.16 -6.76 -6.70
CA PRO A 342 -6.10 -5.97 -7.29
C PRO A 342 -5.73 -6.52 -8.69
N PRO A 343 -5.22 -5.68 -9.61
CA PRO A 343 -4.90 -6.15 -10.97
C PRO A 343 -3.84 -7.26 -11.03
N THR A 344 -2.99 -7.32 -10.00
CA THR A 344 -1.94 -8.32 -9.83
C THR A 344 -1.89 -8.80 -8.39
N ASP A 345 -1.31 -9.98 -8.17
CA ASP A 345 -0.91 -10.44 -6.85
C ASP A 345 0.39 -9.76 -6.38
N GLN A 346 0.89 -10.13 -5.19
CA GLN A 346 2.11 -9.60 -4.59
C GLN A 346 3.35 -9.76 -5.48
N ARG A 347 3.36 -10.78 -6.34
CA ARG A 347 4.48 -11.10 -7.22
C ARG A 347 4.41 -10.35 -8.55
N GLY A 348 3.28 -9.69 -8.82
CA GLY A 348 3.00 -9.06 -10.10
C GLY A 348 2.30 -9.98 -11.12
N VAL A 349 1.87 -11.17 -10.72
CA VAL A 349 1.08 -12.07 -11.58
C VAL A 349 -0.32 -11.49 -11.73
N ILE A 350 -0.83 -11.44 -12.96
CA ILE A 350 -2.12 -10.83 -13.24
C ILE A 350 -3.26 -11.69 -12.71
N ARG A 351 -4.19 -11.06 -12.01
CA ARG A 351 -5.43 -11.67 -11.55
C ARG A 351 -6.52 -11.62 -12.63
N PRO A 352 -7.17 -12.75 -12.97
CA PRO A 352 -8.32 -12.76 -13.87
C PRO A 352 -9.48 -11.94 -13.31
N ALA A 353 -10.24 -11.30 -14.19
CA ALA A 353 -11.37 -10.48 -13.77
C ALA A 353 -12.55 -11.36 -13.31
N GLY A 354 -12.84 -11.31 -12.01
CA GLY A 354 -14.00 -11.98 -11.41
C GLY A 354 -13.78 -13.41 -10.94
N SER A 355 -12.54 -13.91 -11.03
CA SER A 355 -12.07 -15.21 -10.59
C SER A 355 -10.61 -15.06 -10.18
N CYS A 356 -10.37 -14.34 -9.09
CA CYS A 356 -9.03 -14.27 -8.53
C CYS A 356 -8.99 -15.06 -7.23
N ASP A 357 -7.78 -15.41 -6.84
CA ASP A 357 -7.58 -16.18 -5.63
C ASP A 357 -7.69 -15.30 -4.38
N LEU A 358 -8.08 -15.92 -3.28
CA LEU A 358 -7.95 -15.31 -1.96
C LEU A 358 -6.46 -15.18 -1.61
N GLY A 359 -6.12 -14.13 -0.86
CA GLY A 359 -4.77 -13.94 -0.33
C GLY A 359 -3.86 -13.09 -1.21
N SER A 360 -2.57 -13.09 -0.89
CA SER A 360 -1.52 -12.31 -1.57
C SER A 360 -0.99 -12.94 -2.86
N PHE A 361 -1.39 -14.18 -3.16
CA PHE A 361 -0.88 -15.01 -4.24
C PHE A 361 -2.00 -15.35 -5.25
N GLU A 362 -1.65 -15.42 -6.53
CA GLU A 362 -2.50 -15.94 -7.60
C GLU A 362 -1.93 -17.24 -8.17
N TYR A 363 -2.67 -18.33 -8.04
CA TYR A 363 -2.36 -19.62 -8.64
C TYR A 363 -2.49 -19.54 -10.16
N ASP A 364 -1.37 -19.74 -10.85
CA ASP A 364 -1.35 -19.90 -12.30
C ASP A 364 -1.00 -21.37 -12.64
N PRO A 365 -1.96 -22.17 -13.14
CA PRO A 365 -1.71 -23.56 -13.54
C PRO A 365 -0.72 -23.68 -14.71
N ALA A 366 -0.46 -22.60 -15.47
CA ALA A 366 0.55 -22.58 -16.52
C ALA A 366 1.97 -22.30 -15.99
N GLY A 367 2.11 -21.99 -14.70
CA GLY A 367 3.40 -21.69 -14.08
C GLY A 367 4.10 -20.47 -14.69
N ALA A 368 3.36 -19.46 -15.16
CA ALA A 368 4.00 -18.28 -15.70
C ALA A 368 4.92 -17.68 -14.63
N PRO A 369 6.19 -17.40 -14.97
CA PRO A 369 7.08 -16.76 -14.02
C PRO A 369 6.46 -15.43 -13.60
N ALA A 370 6.52 -15.15 -12.29
CA ALA A 370 6.28 -13.80 -11.81
C ALA A 370 7.18 -12.87 -12.63
N LEU A 371 6.58 -12.06 -13.50
CA LEU A 371 7.33 -11.03 -14.19
C LEU A 371 7.81 -10.09 -13.08
N PRO A 372 9.13 -9.91 -12.83
CA PRO A 372 9.59 -8.85 -11.96
C PRO A 372 9.07 -7.59 -12.59
N LEU A 373 7.97 -7.05 -12.05
CA LEU A 373 7.32 -5.91 -12.67
C LEU A 373 8.34 -4.80 -12.64
N PRO A 374 8.69 -4.20 -13.80
CA PRO A 374 9.55 -3.07 -13.77
C PRO A 374 8.80 -1.87 -13.16
N GLY A 375 8.90 -1.76 -11.83
CA GLY A 375 8.49 -0.67 -10.95
C GLY A 375 7.11 -0.13 -11.22
N ILE A 376 6.12 -0.64 -10.50
CA ILE A 376 4.87 0.06 -10.32
C ILE A 376 5.15 1.26 -9.40
N ALA A 377 5.55 2.40 -9.98
CA ALA A 377 5.05 3.64 -9.41
C ALA A 377 3.54 3.57 -9.57
N ARG A 378 2.80 3.45 -8.45
CA ARG A 378 1.35 3.69 -8.42
C ARG A 378 1.03 4.89 -9.32
N PRO A 379 -0.04 4.86 -10.13
CA PRO A 379 -0.30 5.93 -11.09
C PRO A 379 -0.40 7.30 -10.41
N THR A 380 0.69 8.08 -10.47
CA THR A 380 0.71 9.50 -10.18
C THR A 380 -0.01 10.23 -11.30
N ALA A 381 -1.34 10.17 -11.30
CA ALA A 381 -2.25 10.92 -12.18
C ALA A 381 -1.98 10.92 -13.71
N SER A 382 -0.98 10.20 -14.23
CA SER A 382 -0.43 10.40 -15.58
C SER A 382 0.02 9.13 -16.32
N THR A 383 -0.17 7.94 -15.73
CA THR A 383 0.10 6.65 -16.39
C THR A 383 -1.19 5.86 -16.66
N ALA A 384 -1.20 5.09 -17.74
CA ALA A 384 -2.27 4.19 -18.12
C ALA A 384 -1.69 2.83 -18.53
N THR A 385 -2.43 1.73 -18.34
CA THR A 385 -1.95 0.37 -18.61
C THR A 385 -2.77 -0.27 -19.71
N PHE A 386 -2.13 -0.97 -20.66
CA PHE A 386 -2.81 -1.70 -21.72
C PHE A 386 -2.60 -3.22 -21.57
N ASP A 387 -3.70 -3.98 -21.45
CA ASP A 387 -3.69 -5.45 -21.25
C ASP A 387 -3.76 -6.26 -22.57
N GLY A 388 -3.57 -5.59 -23.71
CA GLY A 388 -3.78 -6.16 -25.04
C GLY A 388 -5.18 -5.93 -25.60
N THR A 389 -6.19 -5.64 -24.77
CA THR A 389 -7.58 -5.41 -25.18
C THR A 389 -8.19 -4.11 -24.64
N ASN A 390 -7.84 -3.71 -23.42
CA ASN A 390 -8.37 -2.58 -22.70
C ASN A 390 -7.24 -1.69 -22.17
N LEU A 391 -7.50 -0.40 -22.14
CA LEU A 391 -6.67 0.59 -21.48
C LEU A 391 -7.26 0.94 -20.11
N TYR A 392 -6.48 0.86 -19.05
CA TYR A 392 -6.88 1.24 -17.69
C TYR A 392 -6.25 2.59 -17.34
N VAL A 393 -7.08 3.54 -16.93
CA VAL A 393 -6.65 4.91 -16.63
C VAL A 393 -7.19 5.33 -15.28
N GLN A 394 -6.33 5.80 -14.39
CA GLN A 394 -6.74 6.39 -13.13
C GLN A 394 -7.14 7.85 -13.35
N VAL A 395 -8.35 8.21 -12.94
CA VAL A 395 -8.87 9.58 -13.01
C VAL A 395 -9.18 10.12 -11.63
N SER A 396 -8.99 11.43 -11.42
CA SER A 396 -9.23 12.10 -10.15
C SER A 396 -10.21 13.26 -10.29
N CYS A 397 -11.01 13.50 -9.26
CA CYS A 397 -11.89 14.66 -9.16
C CYS A 397 -11.38 15.61 -8.09
N ALA A 398 -10.98 16.82 -8.47
CA ALA A 398 -10.50 17.81 -7.50
C ALA A 398 -11.61 18.23 -6.52
N LYS A 399 -11.26 18.45 -5.24
CA LYS A 399 -12.18 18.83 -4.15
C LYS A 399 -13.04 20.08 -4.44
N LYS A 400 -12.58 20.95 -5.35
CA LYS A 400 -13.30 22.16 -5.81
C LYS A 400 -14.54 21.90 -6.67
N PHE A 401 -14.79 20.66 -7.08
CA PHE A 401 -15.94 20.25 -7.87
C PHE A 401 -16.90 19.44 -6.99
N LYS A 402 -18.13 19.92 -6.81
CA LYS A 402 -19.12 19.30 -5.91
C LYS A 402 -20.42 18.93 -6.65
N PRO A 403 -21.12 17.86 -6.23
CA PRO A 403 -20.65 16.82 -5.30
C PRO A 403 -19.68 15.82 -5.99
N LYS A 404 -19.66 15.81 -7.33
CA LYS A 404 -18.95 14.83 -8.15
C LYS A 404 -18.51 15.40 -9.49
N CYS A 405 -17.54 14.75 -10.12
CA CYS A 405 -17.12 15.00 -11.50
C CYS A 405 -17.73 13.93 -12.40
N ALA A 406 -18.64 14.30 -13.30
CA ALA A 406 -19.06 13.43 -14.39
C ALA A 406 -18.06 13.58 -15.54
N MET A 407 -17.41 12.49 -15.94
CA MET A 407 -16.34 12.48 -16.93
C MET A 407 -16.73 11.62 -18.13
N THR A 408 -16.30 12.04 -19.32
CA THR A 408 -16.29 11.19 -20.51
C THR A 408 -14.86 11.07 -20.99
N LEU A 409 -14.36 9.83 -21.04
CA LEU A 409 -13.01 9.47 -21.44
C LEU A 409 -13.04 8.86 -22.84
N THR A 410 -12.09 9.21 -23.69
CA THR A 410 -11.95 8.59 -25.02
C THR A 410 -10.47 8.39 -25.33
N PRO A 411 -10.02 7.16 -25.61
CA PRO A 411 -8.64 6.92 -26.01
C PRO A 411 -8.44 7.39 -27.46
N LEU A 412 -7.43 8.24 -27.69
CA LEU A 412 -7.11 8.82 -28.98
C LEU A 412 -5.66 8.50 -29.40
N THR A 413 -5.41 8.50 -30.71
CA THR A 413 -4.04 8.60 -31.25
C THR A 413 -3.36 9.89 -30.78
N ALA A 414 -2.02 9.95 -30.81
CA ALA A 414 -1.10 10.86 -30.10
C ALA A 414 -1.32 12.40 -30.16
N LYS A 415 -2.45 12.90 -30.69
CA LYS A 415 -2.82 14.31 -30.72
C LYS A 415 -4.18 14.54 -30.04
N LYS A 416 -4.40 15.76 -29.56
CA LYS A 416 -5.65 16.27 -28.94
C LYS A 416 -6.93 15.99 -29.75
N ASN A 417 -6.80 15.93 -31.08
CA ASN A 417 -7.86 15.64 -32.05
C ASN A 417 -7.59 14.33 -32.82
N GLY A 418 -6.82 13.42 -32.23
CA GLY A 418 -6.48 12.14 -32.85
C GLY A 418 -7.71 11.28 -33.11
N LYS A 419 -7.56 10.31 -34.02
CA LYS A 419 -8.55 9.25 -34.26
C LYS A 419 -8.83 8.47 -32.97
N ALA A 420 -10.11 8.19 -32.71
CA ALA A 420 -10.52 7.39 -31.55
C ALA A 420 -10.11 5.93 -31.70
N LEU A 421 -9.40 5.43 -30.69
CA LEU A 421 -8.88 4.07 -30.60
C LEU A 421 -9.89 3.10 -29.97
N GLY A 422 -10.94 3.63 -29.35
CA GLY A 422 -11.94 2.91 -28.56
C GLY A 422 -13.23 3.71 -28.43
N ALA A 423 -14.25 3.10 -27.82
CA ALA A 423 -15.48 3.80 -27.48
C ALA A 423 -15.25 4.80 -26.33
N ALA A 424 -16.08 5.85 -26.27
CA ALA A 424 -16.05 6.78 -25.15
C ALA A 424 -16.70 6.14 -23.91
N VAL A 425 -16.02 6.18 -22.77
CA VAL A 425 -16.52 5.65 -21.51
C VAL A 425 -16.91 6.79 -20.58
N LYS A 426 -18.13 6.73 -20.04
CA LYS A 426 -18.61 7.68 -19.04
C LYS A 426 -18.33 7.13 -17.65
N THR A 427 -17.82 7.98 -16.77
CA THR A 427 -17.58 7.63 -15.36
C THR A 427 -17.95 8.80 -14.47
N THR A 428 -18.16 8.53 -13.18
CA THR A 428 -18.37 9.55 -12.17
C THR A 428 -17.43 9.29 -11.01
N VAL A 429 -16.82 10.37 -10.51
CA VAL A 429 -15.89 10.33 -9.37
C VAL A 429 -16.35 11.36 -8.33
N THR A 430 -16.44 10.96 -7.07
CA THR A 430 -16.79 11.84 -5.96
C THR A 430 -15.74 12.94 -5.79
N SER A 431 -16.16 14.10 -5.29
CA SER A 431 -15.26 15.21 -4.99
C SER A 431 -14.09 14.78 -4.10
N GLY A 432 -12.85 14.93 -4.56
CA GLY A 432 -11.64 14.51 -3.84
C GLY A 432 -11.22 13.07 -4.11
N GLY A 433 -12.09 12.27 -4.73
CA GLY A 433 -11.84 10.86 -5.01
C GLY A 433 -11.00 10.60 -6.27
N ARG A 434 -10.52 9.35 -6.36
CA ARG A 434 -9.85 8.77 -7.52
C ARG A 434 -10.62 7.52 -7.97
N LYS A 435 -10.51 7.15 -9.25
CA LYS A 435 -11.15 5.94 -9.79
C LYS A 435 -10.37 5.40 -10.98
N LEU A 436 -10.12 4.10 -11.01
CA LEU A 436 -9.60 3.41 -12.19
C LEU A 436 -10.73 3.19 -13.21
N VAL A 437 -10.47 3.46 -14.49
CA VAL A 437 -11.47 3.35 -15.56
C VAL A 437 -10.94 2.49 -16.69
N ARG A 438 -11.69 1.44 -17.01
CA ARG A 438 -11.45 0.56 -18.16
C ARG A 438 -11.97 1.23 -19.45
N LEU A 439 -11.11 1.37 -20.44
CA LEU A 439 -11.39 1.92 -21.78
C LEU A 439 -11.14 0.83 -22.83
N PRO A 440 -12.20 0.23 -23.40
CA PRO A 440 -12.03 -0.81 -24.43
C PRO A 440 -11.36 -0.25 -25.69
N VAL A 441 -10.35 -0.95 -26.20
CA VAL A 441 -9.66 -0.62 -27.46
C VAL A 441 -10.20 -1.50 -28.58
N LYS A 442 -10.50 -0.87 -29.73
CA LYS A 442 -10.99 -1.58 -30.92
C LYS A 442 -9.96 -2.62 -31.35
N ALA A 443 -10.40 -3.81 -31.76
CA ALA A 443 -9.53 -4.89 -32.22
C ALA A 443 -8.51 -4.43 -33.28
N SER A 444 -8.97 -3.65 -34.27
CA SER A 444 -8.12 -3.07 -35.33
C SER A 444 -7.11 -2.01 -34.87
N SER A 445 -7.22 -1.53 -33.64
CA SER A 445 -6.33 -0.54 -33.03
C SER A 445 -5.39 -1.13 -31.98
N ARG A 446 -5.56 -2.40 -31.58
CA ARG A 446 -4.77 -3.02 -30.48
C ARG A 446 -3.29 -3.09 -30.81
N GLY A 447 -2.93 -3.62 -31.99
CA GLY A 447 -1.54 -3.66 -32.45
C GLY A 447 -0.90 -2.27 -32.63
N LEU A 448 -1.70 -1.25 -32.93
CA LEU A 448 -1.22 0.14 -32.97
C LEU A 448 -0.93 0.68 -31.56
N VAL A 449 -1.83 0.45 -30.60
CA VAL A 449 -1.60 0.83 -29.18
C VAL A 449 -0.40 0.09 -28.61
N GLU A 450 -0.21 -1.17 -29.01
CA GLU A 450 0.94 -1.99 -28.64
C GLU A 450 2.25 -1.55 -29.31
N ALA A 451 2.22 -1.09 -30.55
CA ALA A 451 3.42 -0.54 -31.21
C ALA A 451 3.79 0.86 -30.68
N MET A 452 2.80 1.70 -30.37
CA MET A 452 2.99 3.06 -29.83
C MET A 452 3.65 3.08 -28.44
N THR A 453 3.75 1.93 -27.80
CA THR A 453 4.22 1.73 -26.42
C THR A 453 5.56 1.00 -26.36
N ARG A 454 5.99 0.33 -27.44
CA ARG A 454 7.32 -0.32 -27.60
C ARG A 454 8.41 0.61 -28.17
N VAL A 455 8.05 1.70 -28.86
CA VAL A 455 9.02 2.63 -29.48
C VAL A 455 8.87 4.04 -28.90
N ASP A 456 9.99 4.57 -28.42
CA ASP A 456 10.22 5.82 -27.70
C ASP A 456 9.25 7.00 -28.03
N LYS A 457 8.56 7.50 -26.99
CA LYS A 457 7.92 8.84 -26.88
C LYS A 457 6.71 9.20 -27.77
N ARG A 458 5.71 8.33 -27.95
CA ARG A 458 4.37 8.79 -28.40
C ARG A 458 3.34 8.65 -27.29
N ASN A 459 3.06 9.77 -26.61
CA ASN A 459 2.04 9.80 -25.57
C ASN A 459 0.65 9.43 -26.13
N LEU A 460 -0.08 8.57 -25.45
CA LEU A 460 -1.49 8.32 -25.75
C LEU A 460 -2.33 9.44 -25.12
N VAL A 461 -3.24 10.03 -25.89
CA VAL A 461 -4.08 11.12 -25.38
C VAL A 461 -5.43 10.54 -24.98
N VAL A 462 -5.81 10.69 -23.72
CA VAL A 462 -7.19 10.43 -23.30
C VAL A 462 -7.88 11.77 -23.15
N ARG A 463 -8.83 12.03 -24.05
CA ARG A 463 -9.66 13.22 -23.94
C ARG A 463 -10.59 13.06 -22.76
N GLN A 464 -10.58 14.03 -21.84
CA GLN A 464 -11.39 14.03 -20.64
C GLN A 464 -12.36 15.22 -20.65
N VAL A 465 -13.63 14.95 -20.89
CA VAL A 465 -14.66 16.00 -20.77
C VAL A 465 -15.25 15.95 -19.38
N VAL A 466 -15.08 17.01 -18.58
CA VAL A 466 -15.60 17.08 -17.21
C VAL A 466 -16.84 17.98 -17.17
N LYS A 467 -17.95 17.42 -16.71
CA LYS A 467 -19.18 18.18 -16.40
C LYS A 467 -19.37 18.21 -14.89
N SER A 468 -19.13 19.37 -14.28
CA SER A 468 -19.38 19.62 -12.85
C SER A 468 -19.69 21.09 -12.58
N ARG A 469 -20.39 21.37 -11.46
CA ARG A 469 -20.57 22.74 -10.95
C ARG A 469 -19.37 23.10 -10.08
N LYS A 470 -18.63 24.15 -10.46
CA LYS A 470 -17.59 24.75 -9.60
C LYS A 470 -18.28 25.58 -8.52
N VAL A 471 -17.90 25.40 -7.26
CA VAL A 471 -18.41 26.22 -6.13
C VAL A 471 -17.38 27.32 -5.83
N GLY A 472 -17.78 28.60 -5.92
CA GLY A 472 -16.94 29.78 -5.63
C GLY A 472 -17.55 31.10 -6.14
N LYS A 473 -17.14 32.26 -5.55
CA LYS A 473 -17.75 33.62 -5.64
C LYS A 473 -17.95 34.26 -7.03
N ARG A 474 -17.76 33.55 -8.16
CA ARG A 474 -18.05 34.08 -9.51
C ARG A 474 -18.86 33.05 -10.31
N LYS A 475 -19.93 33.52 -10.96
CA LYS A 475 -21.00 32.81 -11.71
C LYS A 475 -20.61 31.45 -12.33
N PRO A 476 -21.55 30.48 -12.42
CA PRO A 476 -21.29 29.13 -12.94
C PRO A 476 -20.75 29.20 -14.38
N LYS A 477 -19.48 28.81 -14.56
CA LYS A 477 -18.87 28.69 -15.89
C LYS A 477 -19.31 27.37 -16.55
N LYS A 478 -19.40 27.39 -17.89
CA LYS A 478 -19.67 26.24 -18.77
C LYS A 478 -18.81 25.01 -18.38
N PRO A 479 -19.25 23.77 -18.71
CA PRO A 479 -18.50 22.54 -18.44
C PRO A 479 -17.05 22.64 -18.94
N ALA A 480 -16.11 22.21 -18.10
CA ALA A 480 -14.68 22.30 -18.38
C ALA A 480 -14.25 21.11 -19.25
N THR A 481 -13.67 21.40 -20.41
CA THR A 481 -13.03 20.37 -21.24
C THR A 481 -11.54 20.39 -20.96
N SER A 482 -11.00 19.31 -20.39
CA SER A 482 -9.56 19.12 -20.18
C SER A 482 -9.03 18.03 -21.10
N PHE A 483 -7.73 18.07 -21.35
CA PHE A 483 -7.04 17.03 -22.11
C PHE A 483 -5.91 16.55 -21.24
N ALA A 484 -5.88 15.24 -21.01
CA ALA A 484 -4.81 14.62 -20.27
C ALA A 484 -4.04 13.70 -21.22
N THR A 485 -2.73 13.81 -21.14
CA THR A 485 -1.79 13.07 -21.96
C THR A 485 -1.20 12.02 -21.03
N PHE A 486 -1.34 10.75 -21.40
CA PHE A 486 -0.95 9.63 -20.56
C PHE A 486 0.19 8.89 -21.22
N LYS A 487 1.18 8.50 -20.40
CA LYS A 487 2.15 7.49 -20.81
C LYS A 487 1.51 6.13 -20.61
N VAL A 488 1.45 5.33 -21.67
CA VAL A 488 0.88 3.99 -21.62
C VAL A 488 2.00 2.99 -21.44
N ARG A 489 1.90 2.13 -20.43
CA ARG A 489 2.75 0.95 -20.31
C ARG A 489 2.06 -0.23 -20.95
N VAL A 490 2.79 -1.00 -21.74
CA VAL A 490 2.29 -2.21 -22.37
C VAL A 490 2.78 -3.44 -21.64
N ARG A 491 1.83 -4.34 -21.41
CA ARG A 491 2.05 -5.71 -20.97
C ARG A 491 2.64 -6.48 -22.14
N ILE A 492 3.85 -7.02 -21.97
CA ILE A 492 4.29 -8.18 -22.76
C ILE A 492 3.96 -9.38 -21.92
#